data_AF-A0A6P8IUS2-F1
#
_entry.id   AF-A0A6P8IUS2-F1
#
_cell.length_a   1.000
_cell.length_b   1.000
_cell.length_c   1.000
_cell.angle_alpha   90.00
_cell.angle_beta   90.00
_cell.angle_gamma   90.00
#
_symmetry.space_group_name_H-M   'P 1'
#
loop_
_entity.id
_entity.type
_entity.pdbx_description
1 polymer ?
#
loop_
_entity_poly.entity_id
_entity_poly.type
_entity_poly.pdbx_seq_one_letter_code
_entity_poly.pdbx_strand_id
1 'polypeptide(L)'
;MQKRKEEEEKRKTAEETIEKERKEHQDKISTLNIELKKIQSQMEELDEAKRKAEETIELERKTYQEKIAERERKTQENRMKSNQDIVVLCIDDAEKIIQDSLDQFDNPHHSSTTCTAEYLISRLEGISDHLDKVTTSFKTYQSNSEDFLPLVSFISSYSYHLSDCLINAKATSHMAPSQEAQDLTTRSESAGKMSLELLESMKSRDVDSQLLEDKVNQIKKDLEGLTNVARDLAPKEKDNAEAIGSEVDKEINATAELVADAARRIEEMLNNTREKYTGVQLEVHGRILDSCTSLMQAIKVLIIKSKNLQEEIVGEGKGTATAREFYKRHHRWTEGLLSAAKAVGWGAKVLVDSADKVVQGKGKFEELVVASNEITASTAQLVAASRVKAHHGSPKLSSLQVASKDVVESAANVVASVKTGAEMIEDSKTVPDYSKLTLTQTKRMEMDSQVRLLELESSLTKEREKLGQLRRIHYQLAAAEEETEAQ
;
A
#
# COMPACT_ATOMS: atom_id res chain seq x y z
N MET A 1 10.87 141.59 -38.14
CA MET A 1 12.23 141.06 -37.85
C MET A 1 12.29 140.18 -36.60
N GLN A 2 11.59 140.51 -35.51
CA GLN A 2 11.67 139.77 -34.23
C GLN A 2 11.13 138.33 -34.30
N LYS A 3 9.98 138.09 -34.96
CA LYS A 3 9.43 136.74 -35.19
C LYS A 3 10.37 135.79 -35.97
N ARG A 4 11.11 136.31 -36.97
CA ARG A 4 12.06 135.50 -37.75
C ARG A 4 13.29 135.08 -36.91
N LYS A 5 13.76 135.95 -36.00
CA LYS A 5 14.86 135.61 -35.09
C LYS A 5 14.43 134.60 -34.03
N GLU A 6 13.23 134.72 -33.47
CA GLU A 6 12.68 133.70 -32.55
C GLU A 6 12.44 132.34 -33.23
N GLU A 7 11.98 132.32 -34.48
CA GLU A 7 11.85 131.07 -35.25
C GLU A 7 13.22 130.44 -35.54
N GLU A 8 14.23 131.24 -35.87
CA GLU A 8 15.59 130.78 -36.15
C GLU A 8 16.31 130.26 -34.90
N GLU A 9 16.10 130.91 -33.75
CA GLU A 9 16.65 130.49 -32.45
C GLU A 9 15.95 129.23 -31.91
N LYS A 10 14.63 129.10 -32.08
CA LYS A 10 13.86 127.86 -31.81
C LYS A 10 14.28 126.71 -32.73
N ARG A 11 14.58 127.01 -34.00
CA ARG A 11 15.06 126.01 -34.97
C ARG A 11 16.46 125.52 -34.60
N LYS A 12 17.34 126.42 -34.17
CA LYS A 12 18.69 126.09 -33.69
C LYS A 12 18.68 125.26 -32.40
N THR A 13 17.84 125.61 -31.42
CA THR A 13 17.68 124.81 -30.19
C THR A 13 17.03 123.45 -30.46
N ALA A 14 16.08 123.37 -31.40
CA ALA A 14 15.53 122.09 -31.84
C ALA A 14 16.59 121.23 -32.56
N GLU A 15 17.42 121.81 -33.42
CA GLU A 15 18.55 121.12 -34.08
C GLU A 15 19.58 120.62 -33.06
N GLU A 16 19.96 121.43 -32.06
CA GLU A 16 20.87 121.03 -30.99
C GLU A 16 20.29 119.91 -30.10
N THR A 17 18.98 119.94 -29.85
CA THR A 17 18.28 118.89 -29.08
C THR A 17 18.23 117.58 -29.87
N ILE A 18 17.90 117.65 -31.17
CA ILE A 18 17.91 116.49 -32.08
C ILE A 18 19.31 115.90 -32.22
N GLU A 19 20.36 116.73 -32.29
CA GLU A 19 21.75 116.28 -32.37
C GLU A 19 22.18 115.57 -31.08
N LYS A 20 21.79 116.11 -29.91
CA LYS A 20 22.03 115.48 -28.61
C LYS A 20 21.30 114.14 -28.49
N GLU A 21 20.02 114.08 -28.85
CA GLU A 21 19.23 112.85 -28.88
C GLU A 21 19.81 111.83 -29.86
N ARG A 22 20.25 112.25 -31.05
CA ARG A 22 20.96 111.39 -32.01
C ARG A 22 22.22 110.79 -31.41
N LYS A 23 23.02 111.58 -30.69
CA LYS A 23 24.24 111.11 -30.04
C LYS A 23 23.95 110.14 -28.90
N GLU A 24 22.97 110.44 -28.04
CA GLU A 24 22.53 109.53 -26.98
C GLU A 24 21.97 108.21 -27.55
N HIS A 25 21.20 108.27 -28.64
CA HIS A 25 20.73 107.09 -29.36
C HIS A 25 21.87 106.31 -29.99
N GLN A 26 22.86 106.97 -30.58
CA GLN A 26 24.04 106.33 -31.16
C GLN A 26 24.86 105.60 -30.09
N ASP A 27 25.06 106.22 -28.92
CA ASP A 27 25.75 105.62 -27.79
C ASP A 27 24.97 104.41 -27.23
N LYS A 28 23.64 104.51 -27.13
CA LYS A 28 22.77 103.39 -26.76
C LYS A 28 22.83 102.24 -27.75
N ILE A 29 22.79 102.53 -29.06
CA ILE A 29 22.93 101.53 -30.12
C ILE A 29 24.30 100.86 -30.02
N SER A 30 25.37 101.62 -29.76
CA SER A 30 26.71 101.05 -29.60
C SER A 30 26.80 100.10 -28.39
N THR A 31 26.18 100.48 -27.26
CA THR A 31 26.16 99.68 -26.03
C THR A 31 25.34 98.40 -26.21
N LEU A 32 24.13 98.52 -26.78
CA LEU A 32 23.28 97.39 -27.11
C LEU A 32 23.95 96.42 -28.10
N ASN A 33 24.71 96.91 -29.08
CA ASN A 33 25.46 96.07 -30.00
C ASN A 33 26.58 95.28 -29.32
N ILE A 34 27.24 95.86 -28.31
CA ILE A 34 28.27 95.17 -27.51
C ILE A 34 27.61 94.08 -26.65
N GLU A 35 26.48 94.39 -25.99
CA GLU A 35 25.72 93.41 -25.21
C GLU A 35 25.18 92.27 -26.07
N LEU A 36 24.64 92.59 -27.26
CA LEU A 36 24.19 91.59 -28.24
C LEU A 36 25.31 90.64 -28.63
N LYS A 37 26.50 91.17 -28.95
CA LYS A 37 27.68 90.33 -29.26
C LYS A 37 28.08 89.45 -28.09
N LYS A 38 28.05 89.97 -26.87
CA LYS A 38 28.37 89.19 -25.67
C LYS A 38 27.37 88.05 -25.46
N ILE A 39 26.07 88.33 -25.57
CA ILE A 39 25.02 87.31 -25.46
C ILE A 39 25.18 86.26 -26.57
N GLN A 40 25.47 86.67 -27.80
CA GLN A 40 25.74 85.75 -28.92
C GLN A 40 26.91 84.81 -28.59
N SER A 41 28.04 85.34 -28.10
CA SER A 41 29.17 84.49 -27.71
C SER A 41 28.84 83.52 -26.56
N GLN A 42 28.04 83.97 -25.57
CA GLN A 42 27.61 83.11 -24.47
C GLN A 42 26.63 82.02 -24.93
N MET A 43 25.74 82.33 -25.89
CA MET A 43 24.85 81.33 -26.49
C MET A 43 25.64 80.28 -27.26
N GLU A 44 26.64 80.68 -28.05
CA GLU A 44 27.51 79.74 -28.77
C GLU A 44 28.29 78.83 -27.81
N GLU A 45 28.84 79.36 -26.72
CA GLU A 45 29.50 78.57 -25.68
C GLU A 45 28.54 77.59 -24.98
N LEU A 46 27.33 78.05 -24.67
CA LEU A 46 26.30 77.21 -24.03
C LEU A 46 25.84 76.08 -24.97
N ASP A 47 25.61 76.37 -26.25
CA ASP A 47 25.20 75.39 -27.25
C ASP A 47 26.29 74.33 -27.47
N GLU A 48 27.57 74.73 -27.51
CA GLU A 48 28.69 73.80 -27.61
C GLU A 48 28.82 72.94 -26.34
N ALA A 49 28.68 73.54 -25.15
CA ALA A 49 28.69 72.81 -23.89
C ALA A 49 27.52 71.81 -23.78
N LYS A 50 26.33 72.21 -24.23
CA LYS A 50 25.15 71.34 -24.30
C LYS A 50 25.38 70.18 -25.26
N ARG A 51 25.91 70.42 -26.46
CA ARG A 51 26.21 69.37 -27.44
C ARG A 51 27.19 68.33 -26.86
N LYS A 52 28.27 68.79 -26.21
CA LYS A 52 29.24 67.89 -25.56
C LYS A 52 28.61 67.08 -24.42
N ALA A 53 27.75 67.69 -23.62
CA ALA A 53 27.03 67.00 -22.56
C ALA A 53 26.08 65.93 -23.13
N GLU A 54 25.33 66.25 -24.19
CA GLU A 54 24.45 65.31 -24.89
C GLU A 54 25.23 64.13 -25.49
N GLU A 55 26.38 64.39 -26.14
CA GLU A 55 27.28 63.34 -26.65
C GLU A 55 27.81 62.43 -25.54
N THR A 56 28.18 63.01 -24.39
CA THR A 56 28.68 62.26 -23.23
C THR A 56 27.57 61.38 -22.64
N ILE A 57 26.36 61.92 -22.46
CA ILE A 57 25.20 61.19 -21.95
C ILE A 57 24.85 60.02 -22.88
N GLU A 58 24.86 60.24 -24.20
CA GLU A 58 24.53 59.18 -25.16
C GLU A 58 25.60 58.07 -25.17
N LEU A 59 26.88 58.43 -25.06
CA LEU A 59 27.96 57.45 -24.91
C LEU A 59 27.80 56.64 -23.62
N GLU A 60 27.58 57.30 -22.48
CA GLU A 60 27.33 56.63 -21.21
C GLU A 60 26.12 55.70 -21.28
N ARG A 61 25.00 56.18 -21.84
CA ARG A 61 23.78 55.39 -22.03
C ARG A 61 24.04 54.11 -22.82
N LYS A 62 24.78 54.20 -23.93
CA LYS A 62 25.15 53.03 -24.73
C LYS A 62 26.00 52.04 -23.92
N THR A 63 27.01 52.53 -23.19
CA THR A 63 27.85 51.66 -22.35
C THR A 63 27.06 50.97 -21.22
N TYR A 64 26.09 51.67 -20.61
CA TYR A 64 25.23 51.07 -19.59
C TYR A 64 24.28 50.03 -20.17
N GLN A 65 23.72 50.26 -21.36
CA GLN A 65 22.89 49.27 -22.07
C GLN A 65 23.67 47.99 -22.37
N GLU A 66 24.91 48.10 -22.86
CA GLU A 66 25.79 46.95 -23.11
C GLU A 66 26.10 46.18 -21.81
N LYS A 67 26.38 46.90 -20.70
CA LYS A 67 26.61 46.28 -19.39
C LYS A 67 25.38 45.56 -18.84
N ILE A 68 24.18 46.11 -19.03
CA ILE A 68 22.92 45.48 -18.60
C ILE A 68 22.69 44.20 -19.40
N ALA A 69 22.80 44.27 -20.73
CA ALA A 69 22.62 43.10 -21.60
C ALA A 69 23.61 41.97 -21.28
N GLU A 70 24.88 42.29 -21.02
CA GLU A 70 25.89 41.29 -20.63
C GLU A 70 25.59 40.68 -19.26
N ARG A 71 25.10 41.48 -18.30
CA ARG A 71 24.70 40.98 -16.97
C ARG A 71 23.47 40.09 -17.05
N GLU A 72 22.50 40.43 -17.88
CA GLU A 72 21.31 39.61 -18.14
C GLU A 72 21.69 38.27 -18.79
N ARG A 73 22.53 38.30 -19.83
CA ARG A 73 23.07 37.08 -20.48
C ARG A 73 23.77 36.16 -19.47
N LYS A 74 24.69 36.71 -18.67
CA LYS A 74 25.40 35.94 -17.64
C LYS A 74 24.47 35.37 -16.57
N THR A 75 23.43 36.13 -16.18
CA THR A 75 22.43 35.65 -15.22
C THR A 75 21.61 34.51 -15.80
N GLN A 76 21.23 34.61 -17.07
CA GLN A 76 20.51 33.56 -17.79
C GLN A 76 21.36 32.29 -17.94
N GLU A 77 22.64 32.41 -18.33
CA GLU A 77 23.59 31.28 -18.42
C GLU A 77 23.76 30.59 -17.06
N ASN A 78 23.92 31.35 -15.98
CA ASN A 78 24.03 30.80 -14.62
C ASN A 78 22.75 30.07 -14.20
N ARG A 79 21.56 30.60 -14.53
CA ARG A 79 20.27 29.93 -14.26
C ARG A 79 20.14 28.64 -15.06
N MET A 80 20.50 28.63 -16.34
CA MET A 80 20.48 27.42 -17.17
C MET A 80 21.40 26.34 -16.60
N LYS A 81 22.61 26.71 -16.19
CA LYS A 81 23.56 25.79 -15.57
C LYS A 81 23.01 25.25 -14.24
N SER A 82 22.50 26.12 -13.37
CA SER A 82 21.90 25.69 -12.11
C SER A 82 20.71 24.75 -12.29
N ASN A 83 19.87 24.99 -13.30
CA ASN A 83 18.75 24.09 -13.62
C ASN A 83 19.25 22.73 -14.10
N GLN A 84 20.30 22.71 -14.94
CA GLN A 84 20.93 21.48 -15.38
C GLN A 84 21.55 20.71 -14.22
N ASP A 85 22.27 21.39 -13.32
CA ASP A 85 22.87 20.76 -12.14
C ASP A 85 21.80 20.08 -11.26
N ILE A 86 20.62 20.69 -11.08
CA ILE A 86 19.51 20.08 -10.34
C ILE A 86 18.97 18.82 -11.04
N VAL A 87 18.81 18.86 -12.36
CA VAL A 87 18.35 17.69 -13.14
C VAL A 87 19.37 16.55 -13.02
N VAL A 88 20.67 16.85 -13.19
CA VAL A 88 21.74 15.86 -13.06
C VAL A 88 21.77 15.24 -11.66
N LEU A 89 21.65 16.04 -10.60
CA LEU A 89 21.59 15.53 -9.22
C LEU A 89 20.38 14.60 -9.00
N CYS A 90 19.21 14.95 -9.55
CA CYS A 90 18.03 14.09 -9.47
C CYS A 90 18.23 12.77 -10.22
N ILE A 91 18.87 12.83 -11.40
CA ILE A 91 19.23 11.66 -12.18
C ILE A 91 20.19 10.76 -11.41
N ASP A 92 21.26 11.32 -10.83
CA ASP A 92 22.24 10.56 -10.04
C ASP A 92 21.57 9.84 -8.85
N ASP A 93 20.61 10.49 -8.18
CA ASP A 93 19.86 9.85 -7.10
C ASP A 93 18.89 8.78 -7.60
N ALA A 94 18.21 9.01 -8.73
CA ALA A 94 17.36 8.00 -9.37
C ALA A 94 18.15 6.77 -9.82
N GLU A 95 19.35 6.97 -10.37
CA GLU A 95 20.27 5.90 -10.74
C GLU A 95 20.69 5.07 -9.53
N LYS A 96 21.01 5.70 -8.39
CA LYS A 96 21.33 4.98 -7.15
C LYS A 96 20.18 4.10 -6.67
N ILE A 97 18.93 4.59 -6.73
CA ILE A 97 17.76 3.82 -6.28
C ILE A 97 17.55 2.58 -7.16
N ILE A 98 17.69 2.74 -8.48
CA ILE A 98 17.56 1.62 -9.43
C ILE A 98 18.72 0.64 -9.28
N GLN A 99 19.95 1.16 -9.13
CA GLN A 99 21.14 0.33 -8.94
C GLN A 99 21.07 -0.48 -7.64
N ASP A 100 20.65 0.13 -6.52
CA ASP A 100 20.47 -0.57 -5.24
C ASP A 100 19.47 -1.74 -5.37
N SER A 101 18.42 -1.56 -6.17
CA SER A 101 17.44 -2.61 -6.44
C SER A 101 18.01 -3.76 -7.29
N LEU A 102 18.85 -3.43 -8.27
CA LEU A 102 19.57 -4.43 -9.08
C LEU A 102 20.60 -5.18 -8.23
N ASP A 103 21.29 -4.51 -7.32
CA ASP A 103 22.27 -5.12 -6.41
C ASP A 103 21.60 -6.16 -5.47
N GLN A 104 20.31 -6.02 -5.17
CA GLN A 104 19.56 -7.04 -4.43
C GLN A 104 19.39 -8.37 -5.18
N PHE A 105 19.60 -8.40 -6.50
CA PHE A 105 19.42 -9.63 -7.28
C PHE A 105 20.48 -10.68 -6.95
N ASP A 106 21.66 -10.22 -6.57
CA ASP A 106 22.81 -11.03 -6.16
C ASP A 106 22.93 -11.14 -4.63
N ASN A 107 22.05 -10.49 -3.87
CA ASN A 107 22.05 -10.52 -2.41
C ASN A 107 21.49 -11.86 -1.88
N PRO A 108 22.29 -12.69 -1.19
CA PRO A 108 21.82 -13.96 -0.64
C PRO A 108 20.65 -13.81 0.33
N HIS A 109 20.56 -12.70 1.07
CA HIS A 109 19.47 -12.46 2.01
C HIS A 109 18.14 -12.13 1.31
N HIS A 110 18.16 -11.72 0.05
CA HIS A 110 16.95 -11.47 -0.73
C HIS A 110 16.32 -12.76 -1.25
N SER A 111 17.07 -13.88 -1.28
CA SER A 111 16.61 -15.18 -1.79
C SER A 111 15.38 -15.74 -1.07
N SER A 112 15.20 -15.42 0.22
CA SER A 112 14.03 -15.83 1.00
C SER A 112 12.78 -14.96 0.78
N THR A 113 12.90 -13.85 0.07
CA THR A 113 11.79 -12.93 -0.20
C THR A 113 10.91 -13.51 -1.31
N THR A 114 9.61 -13.61 -1.06
CA THR A 114 8.63 -14.16 -2.02
C THR A 114 7.57 -13.12 -2.36
N CYS A 115 7.12 -13.11 -3.60
CA CYS A 115 6.04 -12.23 -4.08
C CYS A 115 5.05 -13.02 -4.94
N THR A 116 3.75 -12.69 -4.86
CA THR A 116 2.74 -13.32 -5.71
C THR A 116 2.72 -12.66 -7.09
N ALA A 117 2.50 -13.46 -8.14
CA ALA A 117 2.42 -12.94 -9.50
C ALA A 117 1.31 -11.89 -9.68
N GLU A 118 0.19 -12.02 -8.96
CA GLU A 118 -0.88 -11.01 -8.93
C GLU A 118 -0.41 -9.66 -8.35
N TYR A 119 0.38 -9.70 -7.26
CA TYR A 119 0.90 -8.48 -6.67
C TYR A 119 1.90 -7.82 -7.62
N LEU A 120 2.79 -8.60 -8.25
CA LEU A 120 3.70 -8.10 -9.27
C LEU A 120 2.96 -7.40 -10.43
N ILE A 121 1.87 -7.99 -10.94
CA ILE A 121 1.03 -7.34 -11.97
C ILE A 121 0.54 -5.99 -11.49
N SER A 122 0.03 -5.89 -10.25
CA SER A 122 -0.44 -4.62 -9.69
C SER A 122 0.66 -3.56 -9.54
N ARG A 123 1.93 -3.97 -9.40
CA ARG A 123 3.07 -3.04 -9.36
C ARG A 123 3.52 -2.60 -10.75
N LEU A 124 3.45 -3.50 -11.72
CA LEU A 124 3.74 -3.23 -13.12
C LEU A 124 2.68 -2.33 -13.79
N GLU A 125 1.46 -2.24 -13.23
CA GLU A 125 0.42 -1.35 -13.73
C GLU A 125 0.87 0.13 -13.69
N GLY A 126 0.80 0.80 -14.84
CA GLY A 126 1.07 2.23 -14.96
C GLY A 126 2.55 2.63 -14.96
N ILE A 127 3.51 1.70 -14.85
CA ILE A 127 4.94 2.06 -14.91
C ILE A 127 5.34 2.64 -16.28
N SER A 128 4.77 2.12 -17.37
CA SER A 128 4.98 2.67 -18.72
C SER A 128 4.50 4.12 -18.84
N ASP A 129 3.43 4.50 -18.13
CA ASP A 129 2.93 5.87 -18.12
C ASP A 129 3.90 6.81 -17.37
N HIS A 130 4.58 6.32 -16.32
CA HIS A 130 5.62 7.09 -15.64
C HIS A 130 6.83 7.33 -16.56
N LEU A 131 7.25 6.31 -17.31
CA LEU A 131 8.31 6.45 -18.32
C LEU A 131 7.94 7.45 -19.43
N ASP A 132 6.69 7.44 -19.88
CA ASP A 132 6.19 8.39 -20.88
C ASP A 132 6.18 9.84 -20.35
N LYS A 133 5.83 10.04 -19.07
CA LYS A 133 5.91 11.35 -18.42
C LYS A 133 7.35 11.84 -18.31
N VAL A 134 8.31 10.99 -17.96
CA VAL A 134 9.75 11.32 -17.96
C VAL A 134 10.19 11.75 -19.35
N THR A 135 9.89 10.94 -20.37
CA THR A 135 10.29 11.21 -21.76
C THR A 135 9.68 12.51 -22.30
N THR A 136 8.39 12.74 -22.04
CA THR A 136 7.68 13.93 -22.49
C THR A 136 8.20 15.19 -21.79
N SER A 137 8.38 15.13 -20.47
CA SER A 137 8.93 16.26 -19.70
C SER A 137 10.39 16.56 -20.06
N PHE A 138 11.18 15.55 -20.43
CA PHE A 138 12.53 15.75 -20.94
C PHE A 138 12.53 16.50 -22.27
N LYS A 139 11.65 16.15 -23.21
CA LYS A 139 11.49 16.89 -24.49
C LYS A 139 11.09 18.36 -24.26
N THR A 140 10.22 18.62 -23.28
CA THR A 140 9.86 19.99 -22.88
C THR A 140 11.06 20.74 -22.29
N TYR A 141 11.82 20.11 -21.38
CA TYR A 141 13.04 20.67 -20.80
C TYR A 141 14.12 20.95 -21.86
N GLN A 142 14.25 20.08 -22.85
CA GLN A 142 15.18 20.24 -23.97
C GLN A 142 14.87 21.53 -24.75
N SER A 143 13.58 21.79 -25.00
CA SER A 143 13.06 22.97 -25.69
C SER A 143 13.12 24.25 -24.82
N ASN A 144 12.86 24.13 -23.52
CA ASN A 144 12.89 25.22 -22.56
C ASN A 144 13.56 24.80 -21.24
N SER A 145 14.74 25.35 -20.97
CA SER A 145 15.51 25.04 -19.76
C SER A 145 14.83 25.47 -18.45
N GLU A 146 13.81 26.34 -18.50
CA GLU A 146 13.06 26.74 -17.29
C GLU A 146 12.04 25.68 -16.85
N ASP A 147 11.61 24.79 -17.75
CA ASP A 147 10.58 23.77 -17.49
C ASP A 147 11.17 22.44 -16.95
N PHE A 148 12.16 22.53 -16.05
CA PHE A 148 12.87 21.36 -15.51
C PHE A 148 12.17 20.69 -14.32
N LEU A 149 11.31 21.40 -13.59
CA LEU A 149 10.67 20.89 -12.36
C LEU A 149 9.78 19.65 -12.58
N PRO A 150 8.94 19.57 -13.63
CA PRO A 150 8.16 18.37 -13.90
C PRO A 150 9.05 17.15 -14.16
N LEU A 151 10.15 17.35 -14.91
CA LEU A 151 11.13 16.30 -15.21
C LEU A 151 11.72 15.73 -13.92
N VAL A 152 12.18 16.59 -13.00
CA VAL A 152 12.70 16.17 -11.69
C VAL A 152 11.69 15.31 -10.94
N SER A 153 10.44 15.76 -10.85
CA SER A 153 9.36 15.02 -10.16
C SER A 153 9.08 13.65 -10.80
N PHE A 154 9.01 13.59 -12.13
CA PHE A 154 8.72 12.36 -12.84
C PHE A 154 9.89 11.36 -12.82
N ILE A 155 11.14 11.82 -12.84
CA ILE A 155 12.33 10.97 -12.68
C ILE A 155 12.31 10.28 -11.31
N SER A 156 12.04 11.03 -10.24
CA SER A 156 11.93 10.46 -8.89
C SER A 156 10.78 9.46 -8.78
N SER A 157 9.62 9.78 -9.36
CA SER A 157 8.47 8.87 -9.35
C SER A 157 8.74 7.59 -10.15
N TYR A 158 9.32 7.71 -11.34
CA TYR A 158 9.65 6.59 -12.21
C TYR A 158 10.69 5.65 -11.57
N SER A 159 11.79 6.19 -11.04
CA SER A 159 12.84 5.40 -10.40
C SER A 159 12.33 4.60 -9.21
N TYR A 160 11.49 5.20 -8.36
CA TYR A 160 10.84 4.50 -7.26
C TYR A 160 9.97 3.32 -7.74
N HIS A 161 9.05 3.56 -8.69
CA HIS A 161 8.13 2.52 -9.16
C HIS A 161 8.86 1.41 -9.92
N LEU A 162 9.87 1.75 -10.72
CA LEU A 162 10.70 0.76 -11.39
C LEU A 162 11.43 -0.11 -10.39
N SER A 163 12.12 0.48 -9.43
CA SER A 163 12.87 -0.21 -8.37
C SER A 163 12.00 -1.20 -7.60
N ASP A 164 10.81 -0.77 -7.20
CA ASP A 164 9.84 -1.63 -6.55
C ASP A 164 9.34 -2.77 -7.47
N CYS A 165 9.14 -2.52 -8.77
CA CYS A 165 8.86 -3.60 -9.73
C CYS A 165 10.01 -4.60 -9.87
N LEU A 166 11.27 -4.14 -9.88
CA LEU A 166 12.46 -4.99 -10.01
C LEU A 166 12.57 -5.96 -8.82
N ILE A 167 12.46 -5.42 -7.60
CA ILE A 167 12.48 -6.21 -6.35
C ILE A 167 11.34 -7.24 -6.34
N ASN A 168 10.12 -6.83 -6.68
CA ASN A 168 8.97 -7.74 -6.71
C ASN A 168 9.08 -8.77 -7.84
N ALA A 169 9.65 -8.43 -8.99
CA ALA A 169 9.92 -9.38 -10.08
C ALA A 169 10.92 -10.44 -9.63
N LYS A 170 12.01 -10.04 -8.97
CA LYS A 170 12.99 -10.96 -8.39
C LYS A 170 12.36 -11.85 -7.32
N ALA A 171 11.60 -11.29 -6.38
CA ALA A 171 10.91 -12.07 -5.35
C ALA A 171 9.85 -13.04 -5.92
N THR A 172 9.20 -12.67 -7.03
CA THR A 172 8.26 -13.56 -7.74
C THR A 172 9.01 -14.71 -8.43
N SER A 173 10.21 -14.46 -8.95
CA SER A 173 11.04 -15.49 -9.59
C SER A 173 11.40 -16.65 -8.65
N HIS A 174 11.55 -16.40 -7.34
CA HIS A 174 11.85 -17.44 -6.36
C HIS A 174 10.71 -18.47 -6.19
N MET A 175 9.48 -18.09 -6.53
CA MET A 175 8.29 -18.94 -6.47
C MET A 175 7.87 -19.50 -7.83
N ALA A 176 8.54 -19.09 -8.92
CA ALA A 176 8.20 -19.46 -10.28
C ALA A 176 8.96 -20.72 -10.73
N PRO A 177 8.44 -21.48 -11.72
CA PRO A 177 9.21 -22.55 -12.36
C PRO A 177 10.45 -21.99 -13.07
N SER A 178 11.45 -22.83 -13.31
CA SER A 178 12.79 -22.40 -13.72
C SER A 178 12.82 -21.51 -14.97
N GLN A 179 11.96 -21.76 -15.96
CA GLN A 179 11.94 -20.97 -17.19
C GLN A 179 11.37 -19.57 -16.94
N GLU A 180 10.21 -19.47 -16.30
CA GLU A 180 9.56 -18.21 -15.99
C GLU A 180 10.36 -17.40 -14.97
N ALA A 181 11.03 -18.06 -14.02
CA ALA A 181 11.94 -17.44 -13.07
C ALA A 181 13.13 -16.76 -13.80
N GLN A 182 13.72 -17.47 -14.77
CA GLN A 182 14.80 -16.93 -15.59
C GLN A 182 14.31 -15.76 -16.47
N ASP A 183 13.12 -15.88 -17.05
CA ASP A 183 12.52 -14.82 -17.87
C ASP A 183 12.21 -13.57 -17.03
N LEU A 184 11.65 -13.73 -15.82
CA LEU A 184 11.42 -12.63 -14.88
C LEU A 184 12.73 -11.93 -14.51
N THR A 185 13.77 -12.70 -14.16
CA THR A 185 15.06 -12.14 -13.76
C THR A 185 15.73 -11.39 -14.91
N THR A 186 15.83 -12.02 -16.09
CA THR A 186 16.55 -11.45 -17.24
C THR A 186 15.86 -10.18 -17.75
N ARG A 187 14.53 -10.17 -17.82
CA ARG A 187 13.78 -9.00 -18.30
C ARG A 187 13.80 -7.85 -17.31
N SER A 188 13.69 -8.14 -16.01
CA SER A 188 13.78 -7.09 -14.98
C SER A 188 15.18 -6.49 -14.92
N GLU A 189 16.23 -7.31 -14.98
CA GLU A 189 17.60 -6.83 -15.06
C GLU A 189 17.86 -5.98 -16.33
N SER A 190 17.36 -6.42 -17.49
CA SER A 190 17.43 -5.67 -18.75
C SER A 190 16.70 -4.32 -18.64
N ALA A 191 15.48 -4.31 -18.10
CA ALA A 191 14.72 -3.08 -17.90
C ALA A 191 15.47 -2.11 -16.98
N GLY A 192 15.99 -2.57 -15.84
CA GLY A 192 16.76 -1.74 -14.91
C GLY A 192 18.02 -1.15 -15.54
N LYS A 193 18.83 -1.98 -16.22
CA LYS A 193 20.05 -1.54 -16.91
C LYS A 193 19.75 -0.53 -18.02
N MET A 194 18.74 -0.79 -18.85
CA MET A 194 18.36 0.12 -19.94
C MET A 194 17.83 1.45 -19.39
N SER A 195 17.14 1.44 -18.25
CA SER A 195 16.71 2.65 -17.55
C SER A 195 17.89 3.46 -17.01
N LEU A 196 18.93 2.82 -16.47
CA LEU A 196 20.16 3.51 -16.07
C LEU A 196 20.83 4.19 -17.27
N GLU A 197 20.95 3.49 -18.40
CA GLU A 197 21.54 4.09 -19.60
C GLU A 197 20.70 5.24 -20.20
N LEU A 198 19.37 5.15 -20.09
CA LEU A 198 18.45 6.22 -20.48
C LEU A 198 18.67 7.46 -19.62
N LEU A 199 18.72 7.28 -18.30
CA LEU A 199 18.94 8.33 -17.32
C LEU A 199 20.31 9.01 -17.50
N GLU A 200 21.37 8.24 -17.69
CA GLU A 200 22.72 8.76 -17.98
C GLU A 200 22.71 9.63 -19.25
N SER A 201 21.99 9.20 -20.30
CA SER A 201 21.84 9.98 -21.53
C SER A 201 21.14 11.33 -21.25
N MET A 202 20.16 11.36 -20.34
CA MET A 202 19.42 12.57 -19.97
C MET A 202 20.23 13.58 -19.14
N LYS A 203 21.44 13.26 -18.66
CA LYS A 203 22.34 14.23 -17.99
C LYS A 203 22.80 15.34 -18.93
N SER A 204 22.85 15.04 -20.24
CA SER A 204 23.07 16.04 -21.28
C SER A 204 21.74 16.47 -21.90
N ARG A 205 21.50 17.79 -21.94
CA ARG A 205 20.29 18.33 -22.59
C ARG A 205 20.33 18.18 -24.12
N ASP A 206 21.50 18.03 -24.73
CA ASP A 206 21.68 17.98 -26.18
C ASP A 206 21.82 16.53 -26.70
N VAL A 207 21.01 15.62 -26.16
CA VAL A 207 20.99 14.22 -26.57
C VAL A 207 20.07 14.00 -27.78
N ASP A 208 20.50 13.08 -28.64
CA ASP A 208 19.76 12.63 -29.81
C ASP A 208 18.40 12.01 -29.43
N SER A 209 17.34 12.48 -30.08
CA SER A 209 15.97 12.04 -29.80
C SER A 209 15.74 10.59 -30.21
N GLN A 210 16.38 10.12 -31.28
CA GLN A 210 16.22 8.74 -31.74
C GLN A 210 16.82 7.74 -30.76
N LEU A 211 18.02 8.04 -30.25
CA LEU A 211 18.68 7.24 -29.21
C LEU A 211 17.80 7.07 -27.95
N LEU A 212 17.16 8.16 -27.48
CA LEU A 212 16.24 8.08 -26.34
C LEU A 212 15.03 7.21 -26.63
N GLU A 213 14.44 7.35 -27.82
CA GLU A 213 13.25 6.61 -28.21
C GLU A 213 13.53 5.10 -28.35
N ASP A 214 14.70 4.72 -28.86
CA ASP A 214 15.14 3.33 -28.93
C ASP A 214 15.26 2.70 -27.53
N LYS A 215 15.87 3.42 -26.58
CA LYS A 215 15.99 2.98 -25.17
C LYS A 215 14.62 2.86 -24.50
N VAL A 216 13.74 3.85 -24.66
CA VAL A 216 12.37 3.84 -24.12
C VAL A 216 11.58 2.65 -24.66
N ASN A 217 11.66 2.38 -25.96
CA ASN A 217 10.97 1.25 -26.59
C ASN A 217 11.47 -0.10 -26.07
N GLN A 218 12.78 -0.24 -25.85
CA GLN A 218 13.35 -1.45 -25.28
C GLN A 218 12.89 -1.68 -23.82
N ILE A 219 12.88 -0.62 -22.99
CA ILE A 219 12.35 -0.69 -21.62
C ILE A 219 10.88 -1.12 -21.62
N LYS A 220 10.04 -0.50 -22.46
CA LYS A 220 8.61 -0.86 -22.59
C LYS A 220 8.42 -2.33 -22.98
N LYS A 221 9.22 -2.83 -23.93
CA LYS A 221 9.19 -4.23 -24.37
C LYS A 221 9.53 -5.19 -23.23
N ASP A 222 10.51 -4.85 -22.41
CA ASP A 222 10.90 -5.67 -21.26
C ASP A 222 9.82 -5.66 -20.17
N LEU A 223 9.22 -4.50 -19.88
CA LEU A 223 8.11 -4.36 -18.93
C LEU A 223 6.83 -5.09 -19.39
N GLU A 224 6.50 -5.02 -20.68
CA GLU A 224 5.38 -5.77 -21.26
C GLU A 224 5.64 -7.28 -21.16
N GLY A 225 6.88 -7.69 -21.46
CA GLY A 225 7.33 -9.07 -21.28
C GLY A 225 7.19 -9.56 -19.84
N LEU A 226 7.63 -8.77 -18.86
CA LEU A 226 7.45 -9.06 -17.43
C LEU A 226 5.98 -9.24 -17.07
N THR A 227 5.14 -8.34 -17.57
CA THR A 227 3.68 -8.38 -17.33
C THR A 227 3.07 -9.66 -17.88
N ASN A 228 3.52 -10.10 -19.06
CA ASN A 228 3.04 -11.34 -19.67
C ASN A 228 3.47 -12.58 -18.89
N VAL A 229 4.74 -12.67 -18.49
CA VAL A 229 5.23 -13.77 -17.65
C VAL A 229 4.49 -13.81 -16.31
N ALA A 230 4.32 -12.65 -15.66
CA ALA A 230 3.56 -12.56 -14.42
C ALA A 230 2.09 -12.99 -14.60
N ARG A 231 1.45 -12.66 -15.74
CA ARG A 231 0.09 -13.11 -16.04
C ARG A 231 -0.01 -14.62 -16.29
N ASP A 232 1.00 -15.21 -16.90
CA ASP A 232 1.05 -16.66 -17.11
C ASP A 232 1.29 -17.45 -15.80
N LEU A 233 2.06 -16.86 -14.88
CA LEU A 233 2.30 -17.37 -13.52
C LEU A 233 1.13 -17.14 -12.56
N ALA A 234 0.36 -16.07 -12.78
CA ALA A 234 -0.85 -15.83 -11.99
C ALA A 234 -1.79 -17.04 -12.15
N PRO A 235 -2.46 -17.46 -11.06
CA PRO A 235 -3.41 -18.57 -11.14
C PRO A 235 -4.42 -18.25 -12.23
N LYS A 236 -4.34 -19.00 -13.34
CA LYS A 236 -5.23 -18.80 -14.49
C LYS A 236 -6.66 -18.94 -13.96
N GLU A 237 -7.48 -17.90 -14.13
CA GLU A 237 -8.91 -17.89 -13.83
C GLU A 237 -9.69 -18.85 -14.76
N LYS A 238 -9.23 -20.10 -14.91
CA LYS A 238 -9.90 -21.13 -15.69
C LYS A 238 -10.67 -22.06 -14.76
N ASP A 239 -11.98 -22.10 -15.04
CA ASP A 239 -13.00 -23.09 -14.66
C ASP A 239 -13.75 -22.96 -13.33
N ASN A 240 -13.26 -22.26 -12.30
CA ASN A 240 -14.03 -22.16 -11.04
C ASN A 240 -15.06 -21.02 -10.98
N ALA A 241 -14.90 -19.94 -11.75
CA ALA A 241 -15.77 -18.76 -11.65
C ALA A 241 -17.23 -19.03 -12.11
N GLU A 242 -17.45 -20.00 -13.01
CA GLU A 242 -18.82 -20.39 -13.40
C GLU A 242 -19.53 -21.21 -12.32
N ALA A 243 -18.80 -22.08 -11.60
CA ALA A 243 -19.34 -22.92 -10.53
C ALA A 243 -19.63 -22.10 -9.26
N ILE A 244 -18.70 -21.21 -8.88
CA ILE A 244 -18.73 -20.44 -7.62
C ILE A 244 -20.04 -19.68 -7.41
N GLY A 245 -20.56 -18.99 -8.44
CA GLY A 245 -21.79 -18.21 -8.29
C GLY A 245 -23.07 -19.03 -8.09
N SER A 246 -23.04 -20.34 -8.38
CA SER A 246 -24.15 -21.27 -8.10
C SER A 246 -23.95 -22.08 -6.81
N GLU A 247 -22.75 -21.97 -6.20
CA GLU A 247 -22.33 -22.80 -5.07
C GLU A 247 -22.51 -22.10 -3.73
N VAL A 248 -22.59 -20.77 -3.68
CA VAL A 248 -22.75 -20.00 -2.42
C VAL A 248 -23.97 -20.43 -1.62
N ASP A 249 -25.15 -20.41 -2.25
CA ASP A 249 -26.38 -20.83 -1.59
C ASP A 249 -26.34 -22.31 -1.21
N LYS A 250 -25.77 -23.17 -2.07
CA LYS A 250 -25.64 -24.60 -1.79
C LYS A 250 -24.75 -24.86 -0.59
N GLU A 251 -23.58 -24.25 -0.54
CA GLU A 251 -22.59 -24.45 0.52
C GLU A 251 -23.06 -23.90 1.86
N ILE A 252 -23.73 -22.74 1.87
CA ILE A 252 -24.27 -22.16 3.09
C ILE A 252 -25.43 -23.00 3.61
N ASN A 253 -26.30 -23.49 2.73
CA ASN A 253 -27.36 -24.41 3.13
C ASN A 253 -26.78 -25.73 3.62
N ALA A 254 -25.76 -26.30 2.96
CA ALA A 254 -25.06 -27.50 3.41
C ALA A 254 -24.39 -27.30 4.79
N THR A 255 -23.79 -26.13 5.02
CA THR A 255 -23.22 -25.76 6.32
C THR A 255 -24.32 -25.68 7.40
N ALA A 256 -25.47 -25.08 7.07
CA ALA A 256 -26.61 -25.01 7.99
C ALA A 256 -27.17 -26.41 8.31
N GLU A 257 -27.22 -27.31 7.33
CA GLU A 257 -27.61 -28.71 7.51
C GLU A 257 -26.62 -29.46 8.40
N LEU A 258 -25.31 -29.31 8.17
CA LEU A 258 -24.27 -29.92 9.01
C LEU A 258 -24.36 -29.46 10.47
N VAL A 259 -24.63 -28.16 10.70
CA VAL A 259 -24.84 -27.63 12.07
C VAL A 259 -26.13 -28.14 12.68
N ALA A 260 -27.20 -28.29 11.90
CA ALA A 260 -28.46 -28.86 12.39
C ALA A 260 -28.33 -30.35 12.74
N ASP A 261 -27.63 -31.13 11.92
CA ASP A 261 -27.32 -32.53 12.20
C ASP A 261 -26.40 -32.68 13.42
N ALA A 262 -25.42 -31.78 13.55
CA ALA A 262 -24.57 -31.71 14.73
C ALA A 262 -25.39 -31.47 16.01
N ALA A 263 -26.32 -30.51 15.98
CA ALA A 263 -27.23 -30.24 17.10
C ALA A 263 -28.10 -31.46 17.45
N ARG A 264 -28.70 -32.11 16.45
CA ARG A 264 -29.53 -33.31 16.63
C ARG A 264 -28.73 -34.46 17.26
N ARG A 265 -27.49 -34.67 16.82
CA ARG A 265 -26.62 -35.70 17.39
C ARG A 265 -26.26 -35.40 18.85
N ILE A 266 -26.09 -34.14 19.24
CA ILE A 266 -25.91 -33.75 20.65
C ILE A 266 -27.16 -34.05 21.48
N GLU A 267 -28.36 -33.75 20.97
CA GLU A 267 -29.62 -34.07 21.65
C GLU A 267 -29.81 -35.58 21.83
N GLU A 268 -29.49 -36.38 20.81
CA GLU A 268 -29.48 -37.84 20.90
C GLU A 268 -28.48 -38.33 21.97
N MET A 269 -27.27 -37.75 22.02
CA MET A 269 -26.29 -38.05 23.06
C MET A 269 -26.79 -37.68 24.45
N LEU A 270 -27.48 -36.55 24.60
CA LEU A 270 -28.04 -36.10 25.88
C LEU A 270 -29.07 -37.10 26.41
N ASN A 271 -29.98 -37.57 25.55
CA ASN A 271 -30.97 -38.58 25.91
C ASN A 271 -30.30 -39.92 26.27
N ASN A 272 -29.35 -40.38 25.46
CA ASN A 272 -28.57 -41.59 25.75
C ASN A 272 -27.78 -41.50 27.06
N THR A 273 -27.25 -40.32 27.39
CA THR A 273 -26.49 -40.09 28.62
C THR A 273 -27.39 -40.21 29.85
N ARG A 274 -28.64 -39.73 29.77
CA ARG A 274 -29.65 -39.85 30.83
C ARG A 274 -30.05 -41.28 31.13
N GLU A 275 -30.03 -42.15 30.13
CA GLU A 275 -30.33 -43.58 30.30
C GLU A 275 -29.13 -44.39 30.82
N LYS A 276 -27.90 -44.01 30.43
CA LYS A 276 -26.68 -44.80 30.68
C LYS A 276 -25.91 -44.43 31.95
N TYR A 277 -25.96 -43.17 32.37
CA TYR A 277 -25.15 -42.66 33.49
C TYR A 277 -26.03 -42.16 34.64
N THR A 278 -25.50 -42.22 35.86
CA THR A 278 -26.18 -41.75 37.08
C THR A 278 -25.23 -40.95 37.97
N GLY A 279 -25.77 -40.13 38.87
CA GLY A 279 -24.97 -39.37 39.84
C GLY A 279 -24.10 -38.29 39.18
N VAL A 280 -22.89 -38.07 39.70
CA VAL A 280 -21.97 -36.99 39.28
C VAL A 280 -21.61 -37.07 37.80
N GLN A 281 -21.45 -38.27 37.23
CA GLN A 281 -21.16 -38.45 35.80
C GLN A 281 -22.31 -37.96 34.91
N LEU A 282 -23.57 -38.21 35.30
CA LEU A 282 -24.73 -37.71 34.56
C LEU A 282 -24.80 -36.18 34.62
N GLU A 283 -24.56 -35.60 35.79
CA GLU A 283 -24.57 -34.14 35.98
C GLU A 283 -23.51 -33.45 35.11
N VAL A 284 -22.28 -33.98 35.10
CA VAL A 284 -21.18 -33.43 34.32
C VAL A 284 -21.43 -33.59 32.81
N HIS A 285 -21.73 -34.80 32.35
CA HIS A 285 -21.97 -35.04 30.92
C HIS A 285 -23.21 -34.29 30.41
N GLY A 286 -24.27 -34.21 31.21
CA GLY A 286 -25.47 -33.43 30.89
C GLY A 286 -25.16 -31.95 30.70
N ARG A 287 -24.45 -31.31 31.65
CA ARG A 287 -24.08 -29.89 31.56
C ARG A 287 -23.21 -29.56 30.35
N ILE A 288 -22.29 -30.45 29.99
CA ILE A 288 -21.42 -30.28 28.81
C ILE A 288 -22.23 -30.39 27.52
N LEU A 289 -23.13 -31.36 27.42
CA LEU A 289 -23.97 -31.53 26.23
C LEU A 289 -25.01 -30.41 26.10
N ASP A 290 -25.58 -29.92 27.20
CA ASP A 290 -26.50 -28.78 27.21
C ASP A 290 -25.81 -27.48 26.74
N SER A 291 -24.56 -27.23 27.18
CA SER A 291 -23.79 -26.07 26.70
C SER A 291 -23.38 -26.21 25.23
N CYS A 292 -23.00 -27.41 24.78
CA CYS A 292 -22.71 -27.67 23.36
C CYS A 292 -23.96 -27.50 22.47
N THR A 293 -25.14 -27.89 22.96
CA THR A 293 -26.43 -27.67 22.27
C THR A 293 -26.71 -26.18 22.12
N SER A 294 -26.50 -25.41 23.20
CA SER A 294 -26.68 -23.95 23.20
C SER A 294 -25.73 -23.26 22.21
N LEU A 295 -24.46 -23.70 22.17
CA LEU A 295 -23.48 -23.23 21.19
C LEU A 295 -23.92 -23.54 19.75
N MET A 296 -24.36 -24.77 19.46
CA MET A 296 -24.86 -25.13 18.12
C MET A 296 -26.07 -24.29 17.71
N GLN A 297 -26.98 -24.00 18.64
CA GLN A 297 -28.13 -23.16 18.37
C GLN A 297 -27.73 -21.71 18.06
N ALA A 298 -26.76 -21.14 18.78
CA ALA A 298 -26.21 -19.82 18.49
C ALA A 298 -25.55 -19.77 17.11
N ILE A 299 -24.79 -20.81 16.74
CA ILE A 299 -24.13 -20.92 15.44
C ILE A 299 -25.16 -21.04 14.30
N LYS A 300 -26.23 -21.81 14.50
CA LYS A 300 -27.35 -21.91 13.55
C LYS A 300 -27.97 -20.54 13.29
N VAL A 301 -28.22 -19.76 14.34
CA VAL A 301 -28.73 -18.38 14.20
C VAL A 301 -27.73 -17.51 13.43
N LEU A 302 -26.43 -17.59 13.74
CA LEU A 302 -25.38 -16.85 13.04
C LEU A 302 -25.35 -17.15 11.54
N ILE A 303 -25.44 -18.41 11.13
CA ILE A 303 -25.45 -18.80 9.71
C ILE A 303 -26.67 -18.20 9.00
N ILE A 304 -27.85 -18.24 9.62
CA ILE A 304 -29.06 -17.63 9.08
C ILE A 304 -28.88 -16.11 8.92
N LYS A 305 -28.30 -15.44 9.93
CA LYS A 305 -28.04 -13.99 9.84
C LYS A 305 -27.00 -13.65 8.76
N SER A 306 -25.98 -14.50 8.59
CA SER A 306 -24.97 -14.34 7.53
C SER A 306 -25.61 -14.48 6.15
N LYS A 307 -26.46 -15.49 5.94
CA LYS A 307 -27.22 -15.68 4.70
C LYS A 307 -28.08 -14.45 4.38
N ASN A 308 -28.86 -13.98 5.34
CA ASN A 308 -29.72 -12.81 5.15
C ASN A 308 -28.93 -11.55 4.76
N LEU A 309 -27.72 -11.37 5.33
CA LEU A 309 -26.83 -10.27 4.99
C LEU A 309 -26.29 -10.41 3.55
N GLN A 310 -25.92 -11.61 3.12
CA GLN A 310 -25.48 -11.83 1.75
C GLN A 310 -26.58 -11.56 0.72
N GLU A 311 -27.82 -11.96 1.02
CA GLU A 311 -28.99 -11.63 0.18
C GLU A 311 -29.20 -10.12 0.04
N GLU A 312 -28.91 -9.34 1.08
CA GLU A 312 -28.93 -7.86 1.03
C GLU A 312 -27.79 -7.32 0.16
N ILE A 313 -26.55 -7.75 0.41
CA ILE A 313 -25.36 -7.33 -0.36
C ILE A 313 -25.57 -7.58 -1.85
N VAL A 314 -26.06 -8.76 -2.20
CA VAL A 314 -26.33 -9.14 -3.59
C VAL A 314 -27.52 -8.36 -4.14
N GLY A 315 -28.59 -8.18 -3.34
CA GLY A 315 -29.78 -7.42 -3.71
C GLY A 315 -29.46 -5.98 -4.08
N GLU A 316 -28.61 -5.32 -3.29
CA GLU A 316 -28.18 -3.93 -3.47
C GLU A 316 -27.07 -3.80 -4.53
N GLY A 317 -26.15 -4.77 -4.60
CA GLY A 317 -24.94 -4.69 -5.41
C GLY A 317 -25.05 -5.26 -6.84
N LYS A 318 -26.04 -6.11 -7.15
CA LYS A 318 -26.12 -6.78 -8.46
C LYS A 318 -26.59 -5.86 -9.59
N GLY A 319 -27.30 -4.77 -9.29
CA GLY A 319 -27.91 -3.91 -10.32
C GLY A 319 -28.86 -4.70 -11.22
N THR A 320 -28.63 -4.69 -12.53
CA THR A 320 -29.38 -5.48 -13.52
C THR A 320 -28.83 -6.91 -13.72
N ALA A 321 -27.71 -7.25 -13.07
CA ALA A 321 -27.10 -8.57 -13.16
C ALA A 321 -27.81 -9.59 -12.25
N THR A 322 -27.63 -10.87 -12.55
CA THR A 322 -28.08 -11.97 -11.69
C THR A 322 -27.21 -12.10 -10.44
N ALA A 323 -27.73 -12.74 -9.39
CA ALA A 323 -26.97 -13.05 -8.18
C ALA A 323 -25.69 -13.86 -8.50
N ARG A 324 -25.80 -14.82 -9.43
CA ARG A 324 -24.68 -15.64 -9.91
C ARG A 324 -23.59 -14.79 -10.56
N GLU A 325 -23.96 -13.84 -11.40
CA GLU A 325 -23.00 -12.92 -12.03
C GLU A 325 -22.35 -11.97 -11.02
N PHE A 326 -23.09 -11.54 -10.00
CA PHE A 326 -22.55 -10.73 -8.92
C PHE A 326 -21.46 -11.49 -8.14
N TYR A 327 -21.75 -12.72 -7.72
CA TYR A 327 -20.76 -13.58 -7.06
C TYR A 327 -19.55 -13.88 -7.96
N LYS A 328 -19.78 -14.09 -9.26
CA LYS A 328 -18.71 -14.28 -10.26
C LYS A 328 -17.80 -13.04 -10.37
N ARG A 329 -18.37 -11.84 -10.48
CA ARG A 329 -17.60 -10.57 -10.51
C ARG A 329 -16.82 -10.32 -9.22
N HIS A 330 -17.31 -10.86 -8.11
CA HIS A 330 -16.67 -10.78 -6.81
C HIS A 330 -16.13 -12.14 -6.35
N HIS A 331 -15.47 -12.88 -7.25
CA HIS A 331 -15.03 -14.25 -6.99
C HIS A 331 -14.16 -14.40 -5.73
N ARG A 332 -13.14 -13.54 -5.50
CA ARG A 332 -12.29 -13.62 -4.28
C ARG A 332 -13.09 -13.48 -2.98
N TRP A 333 -14.06 -12.57 -2.95
CA TRP A 333 -14.95 -12.40 -1.80
C TRP A 333 -15.83 -13.64 -1.61
N THR A 334 -16.35 -14.17 -2.71
CA THR A 334 -17.18 -15.37 -2.72
C THR A 334 -16.42 -16.61 -2.27
N GLU A 335 -15.17 -16.78 -2.67
CA GLU A 335 -14.29 -17.87 -2.22
C GLU A 335 -13.99 -17.75 -0.72
N GLY A 336 -13.66 -16.56 -0.24
CA GLY A 336 -13.46 -16.32 1.20
C GLY A 336 -14.71 -16.65 2.03
N LEU A 337 -15.88 -16.33 1.51
CA LEU A 337 -17.16 -16.64 2.14
C LEU A 337 -17.45 -18.15 2.17
N LEU A 338 -17.27 -18.84 1.04
CA LEU A 338 -17.43 -20.29 0.91
C LEU A 338 -16.46 -21.06 1.82
N SER A 339 -15.19 -20.63 1.85
CA SER A 339 -14.17 -21.23 2.71
C SER A 339 -14.51 -21.08 4.19
N ALA A 340 -14.98 -19.90 4.59
CA ALA A 340 -15.38 -19.67 5.98
C ALA A 340 -16.62 -20.50 6.37
N ALA A 341 -17.60 -20.64 5.46
CA ALA A 341 -18.77 -21.50 5.70
C ALA A 341 -18.36 -22.97 5.88
N LYS A 342 -17.50 -23.51 5.01
CA LYS A 342 -16.95 -24.87 5.13
C LYS A 342 -16.23 -25.11 6.46
N ALA A 343 -15.42 -24.15 6.89
CA ALA A 343 -14.71 -24.22 8.17
C ALA A 343 -15.68 -24.32 9.36
N VAL A 344 -16.79 -23.56 9.33
CA VAL A 344 -17.84 -23.65 10.36
C VAL A 344 -18.52 -25.03 10.36
N GLY A 345 -18.86 -25.57 9.20
CA GLY A 345 -19.46 -26.91 9.09
C GLY A 345 -18.55 -28.02 9.59
N TRP A 346 -17.25 -27.95 9.24
CA TRP A 346 -16.24 -28.88 9.76
C TRP A 346 -16.06 -28.74 11.28
N GLY A 347 -15.94 -27.51 11.79
CA GLY A 347 -15.84 -27.24 13.22
C GLY A 347 -17.03 -27.78 14.01
N ALA A 348 -18.24 -27.73 13.45
CA ALA A 348 -19.44 -28.30 14.07
C ALA A 348 -19.34 -29.82 14.23
N LYS A 349 -18.87 -30.52 13.20
CA LYS A 349 -18.61 -31.96 13.27
C LYS A 349 -17.55 -32.30 14.32
N VAL A 350 -16.44 -31.56 14.33
CA VAL A 350 -15.34 -31.78 15.28
C VAL A 350 -15.79 -31.56 16.72
N LEU A 351 -16.63 -30.55 17.00
CA LEU A 351 -17.19 -30.31 18.32
C LEU A 351 -18.03 -31.51 18.78
N VAL A 352 -18.93 -32.00 17.93
CA VAL A 352 -19.81 -33.13 18.26
C VAL A 352 -19.01 -34.42 18.48
N ASP A 353 -18.05 -34.71 17.60
CA ASP A 353 -17.21 -35.90 17.74
C ASP A 353 -16.35 -35.81 19.01
N SER A 354 -15.88 -34.62 19.39
CA SER A 354 -15.14 -34.41 20.64
C SER A 354 -16.03 -34.57 21.86
N ALA A 355 -17.26 -34.03 21.83
CA ALA A 355 -18.25 -34.18 22.90
C ALA A 355 -18.64 -35.66 23.09
N ASP A 356 -18.87 -36.39 22.01
CA ASP A 356 -19.17 -37.83 22.02
C ASP A 356 -18.04 -38.62 22.69
N LYS A 357 -16.78 -38.36 22.30
CA LYS A 357 -15.61 -39.02 22.91
C LYS A 357 -15.51 -38.74 24.40
N VAL A 358 -15.75 -37.49 24.83
CA VAL A 358 -15.73 -37.09 26.25
C VAL A 358 -16.82 -37.82 27.03
N VAL A 359 -18.04 -37.91 26.50
CA VAL A 359 -19.17 -38.61 27.14
C VAL A 359 -18.96 -40.13 27.17
N GLN A 360 -18.24 -40.70 26.20
CA GLN A 360 -17.85 -42.11 26.21
C GLN A 360 -16.63 -42.41 27.13
N GLY A 361 -16.02 -41.39 27.74
CA GLY A 361 -14.81 -41.54 28.55
C GLY A 361 -13.55 -41.92 27.74
N LYS A 362 -13.58 -41.77 26.42
CA LYS A 362 -12.46 -42.06 25.49
C LYS A 362 -11.73 -40.80 25.03
N GLY A 363 -12.33 -39.63 25.21
CA GLY A 363 -11.79 -38.33 24.82
C GLY A 363 -11.25 -37.54 26.00
N LYS A 364 -10.42 -36.56 25.68
CA LYS A 364 -9.88 -35.60 26.65
C LYS A 364 -10.78 -34.37 26.73
N PHE A 365 -10.95 -33.79 27.92
CA PHE A 365 -11.73 -32.57 28.09
C PHE A 365 -11.08 -31.39 27.35
N GLU A 366 -9.75 -31.37 27.27
CA GLU A 366 -8.97 -30.38 26.54
C GLU A 366 -9.25 -30.40 25.04
N GLU A 367 -9.48 -31.58 24.44
CA GLU A 367 -9.83 -31.70 23.02
C GLU A 367 -11.18 -31.01 22.73
N LEU A 368 -12.14 -31.12 23.64
CA LEU A 368 -13.44 -30.44 23.53
C LEU A 368 -13.33 -28.92 23.68
N VAL A 369 -12.44 -28.44 24.56
CA VAL A 369 -12.15 -27.00 24.70
C VAL A 369 -11.54 -26.47 23.40
N VAL A 370 -10.58 -27.18 22.81
CA VAL A 370 -9.96 -26.78 21.54
C VAL A 370 -10.99 -26.75 20.41
N ALA A 371 -11.82 -27.80 20.29
CA ALA A 371 -12.89 -27.85 19.30
C ALA A 371 -13.89 -26.68 19.43
N SER A 372 -14.23 -26.27 20.67
CA SER A 372 -15.09 -25.12 20.94
C SER A 372 -14.44 -23.78 20.55
N ASN A 373 -13.14 -23.63 20.74
CA ASN A 373 -12.42 -22.43 20.29
C ASN A 373 -12.27 -22.38 18.77
N GLU A 374 -11.98 -23.51 18.11
CA GLU A 374 -11.81 -23.58 16.65
C GLU A 374 -13.10 -23.23 15.90
N ILE A 375 -14.26 -23.73 16.35
CA ILE A 375 -15.54 -23.39 15.73
C ILE A 375 -15.91 -21.91 15.98
N THR A 376 -15.54 -21.35 17.13
CA THR A 376 -15.71 -19.92 17.43
C THR A 376 -14.83 -19.05 16.51
N ALA A 377 -13.58 -19.44 16.28
CA ALA A 377 -12.70 -18.76 15.34
C ALA A 377 -13.24 -18.83 13.90
N SER A 378 -13.76 -20.00 13.50
CA SER A 378 -14.36 -20.21 12.16
C SER A 378 -15.61 -19.34 11.95
N THR A 379 -16.45 -19.19 12.97
CA THR A 379 -17.62 -18.31 12.89
C THR A 379 -17.25 -16.83 12.86
N ALA A 380 -16.20 -16.42 13.57
CA ALA A 380 -15.65 -15.07 13.47
C ALA A 380 -15.09 -14.78 12.06
N GLN A 381 -14.42 -15.75 11.44
CA GLN A 381 -13.97 -15.65 10.05
C GLN A 381 -15.15 -15.50 9.08
N LEU A 382 -16.26 -16.24 9.28
CA LEU A 382 -17.48 -16.11 8.48
C LEU A 382 -18.10 -14.70 8.60
N VAL A 383 -18.11 -14.13 9.81
CA VAL A 383 -18.59 -12.75 10.03
C VAL A 383 -17.67 -11.73 9.35
N ALA A 384 -16.35 -11.91 9.45
CA ALA A 384 -15.38 -11.05 8.79
C ALA A 384 -15.53 -11.08 7.27
N ALA A 385 -15.66 -12.28 6.68
CA ALA A 385 -15.90 -12.46 5.25
C ALA A 385 -17.23 -11.83 4.81
N SER A 386 -18.30 -11.99 5.60
CA SER A 386 -19.62 -11.40 5.31
C SER A 386 -19.60 -9.87 5.39
N ARG A 387 -18.72 -9.28 6.20
CA ARG A 387 -18.61 -7.82 6.39
C ARG A 387 -17.95 -7.09 5.22
N VAL A 388 -17.05 -7.72 4.47
CA VAL A 388 -16.20 -7.08 3.43
C VAL A 388 -17.02 -6.29 2.39
N LYS A 389 -18.22 -6.76 2.05
CA LYS A 389 -19.11 -6.14 1.07
C LYS A 389 -20.39 -5.56 1.67
N ALA A 390 -20.54 -5.58 2.99
CA ALA A 390 -21.71 -5.03 3.68
C ALA A 390 -21.62 -3.51 3.82
N HIS A 391 -22.76 -2.82 3.70
CA HIS A 391 -22.85 -1.40 4.05
C HIS A 391 -22.72 -1.20 5.57
N HIS A 392 -21.96 -0.17 5.97
CA HIS A 392 -21.65 0.11 7.38
C HIS A 392 -22.90 0.34 8.26
N GLY A 393 -24.01 0.84 7.68
CA GLY A 393 -25.28 1.07 8.37
C GLY A 393 -26.31 -0.07 8.27
N SER A 394 -25.92 -1.26 7.79
CA SER A 394 -26.87 -2.35 7.58
C SER A 394 -27.45 -2.89 8.91
N PRO A 395 -28.79 -3.00 9.04
CA PRO A 395 -29.42 -3.64 10.19
C PRO A 395 -29.14 -5.15 10.23
N LYS A 396 -28.92 -5.78 9.06
CA LYS A 396 -28.56 -7.20 8.97
C LYS A 396 -27.12 -7.46 9.41
N LEU A 397 -26.19 -6.54 9.11
CA LEU A 397 -24.82 -6.59 9.63
C LEU A 397 -24.82 -6.46 11.16
N SER A 398 -25.59 -5.52 11.70
CA SER A 398 -25.73 -5.34 13.16
C SER A 398 -26.29 -6.60 13.82
N SER A 399 -27.31 -7.22 13.22
CA SER A 399 -27.90 -8.48 13.69
C SER A 399 -26.91 -9.64 13.66
N LEU A 400 -26.07 -9.72 12.62
CA LEU A 400 -25.01 -10.74 12.51
C LEU A 400 -23.93 -10.56 13.59
N GLN A 401 -23.57 -9.32 13.90
CA GLN A 401 -22.60 -9.02 14.97
C GLN A 401 -23.13 -9.42 16.36
N VAL A 402 -24.42 -9.23 16.62
CA VAL A 402 -25.06 -9.71 17.86
C VAL A 402 -24.99 -11.23 17.93
N ALA A 403 -25.40 -11.94 16.88
CA ALA A 403 -25.32 -13.40 16.83
C ALA A 403 -23.87 -13.93 17.01
N SER A 404 -22.87 -13.20 16.50
CA SER A 404 -21.45 -13.51 16.73
C SER A 404 -21.04 -13.41 18.20
N LYS A 405 -21.58 -12.44 18.94
CA LYS A 405 -21.32 -12.31 20.38
C LYS A 405 -21.97 -13.46 21.14
N ASP A 406 -23.20 -13.84 20.78
CA ASP A 406 -23.91 -14.96 21.40
C ASP A 406 -23.17 -16.29 21.22
N VAL A 407 -22.52 -16.49 20.07
CA VAL A 407 -21.65 -17.65 19.82
C VAL A 407 -20.43 -17.65 20.75
N VAL A 408 -19.75 -16.50 20.89
CA VAL A 408 -18.59 -16.37 21.79
C VAL A 408 -18.98 -16.63 23.25
N GLU A 409 -20.12 -16.10 23.69
CA GLU A 409 -20.63 -16.34 25.04
C GLU A 409 -20.99 -17.81 25.27
N SER A 410 -21.67 -18.44 24.29
CA SER A 410 -22.02 -19.86 24.36
C SER A 410 -20.77 -20.75 24.37
N ALA A 411 -19.72 -20.39 23.62
CA ALA A 411 -18.45 -21.12 23.63
C ALA A 411 -17.71 -20.97 24.96
N ALA A 412 -17.72 -19.77 25.55
CA ALA A 412 -17.17 -19.55 26.89
C ALA A 412 -17.90 -20.43 27.93
N ASN A 413 -19.22 -20.58 27.81
CA ASN A 413 -20.01 -21.47 28.66
C ASN A 413 -19.65 -22.95 28.45
N VAL A 414 -19.36 -23.38 27.21
CA VAL A 414 -18.84 -24.74 26.94
C VAL A 414 -17.50 -24.95 27.67
N VAL A 415 -16.55 -24.03 27.51
CA VAL A 415 -15.24 -24.13 28.18
C VAL A 415 -15.38 -24.17 29.70
N ALA A 416 -16.27 -23.35 30.28
CA ALA A 416 -16.55 -23.36 31.71
C ALA A 416 -17.15 -24.70 32.16
N SER A 417 -18.21 -25.19 31.50
CA SER A 417 -18.83 -26.49 31.80
C SER A 417 -17.83 -27.65 31.71
N VAL A 418 -16.92 -27.62 30.72
CA VAL A 418 -15.91 -28.64 30.52
C VAL A 418 -14.86 -28.63 31.63
N LYS A 419 -14.38 -27.45 32.05
CA LYS A 419 -13.42 -27.30 33.15
C LYS A 419 -14.02 -27.74 34.48
N THR A 420 -15.19 -27.21 34.85
CA THR A 420 -15.89 -27.62 36.07
C THR A 420 -16.21 -29.12 36.03
N GLY A 421 -16.57 -29.65 34.87
CA GLY A 421 -16.83 -31.07 34.68
C GLY A 421 -15.60 -31.95 34.89
N ALA A 422 -14.44 -31.53 34.38
CA ALA A 422 -13.18 -32.22 34.59
C ALA A 422 -12.79 -32.25 36.07
N GLU A 423 -12.88 -31.10 36.76
CA GLU A 423 -12.61 -30.97 38.20
C GLU A 423 -13.55 -31.86 39.02
N MET A 424 -14.87 -31.84 38.76
CA MET A 424 -15.83 -32.69 39.48
C MET A 424 -15.58 -34.19 39.28
N ILE A 425 -15.14 -34.60 38.08
CA ILE A 425 -14.79 -36.00 37.80
C ILE A 425 -13.47 -36.39 38.49
N GLU A 426 -12.49 -35.49 38.52
CA GLU A 426 -11.23 -35.70 39.24
C GLU A 426 -11.46 -35.79 40.75
N ASP A 427 -12.21 -34.86 41.33
CA ASP A 427 -12.60 -34.86 42.74
C ASP A 427 -13.39 -36.12 43.12
N SER A 428 -14.29 -36.58 42.25
CA SER A 428 -15.02 -37.84 42.47
C SER A 428 -14.14 -39.09 42.50
N LYS A 429 -12.95 -39.04 41.87
CA LYS A 429 -11.96 -40.13 41.90
C LYS A 429 -11.06 -40.05 43.15
N THR A 430 -10.97 -38.91 43.82
CA THR A 430 -9.99 -38.67 44.90
C THR A 430 -10.43 -39.10 46.30
N VAL A 431 -11.67 -39.57 46.52
CA VAL A 431 -12.06 -40.06 47.86
C VAL A 431 -12.79 -41.41 47.82
N PRO A 432 -12.07 -42.54 47.70
CA PRO A 432 -12.53 -43.77 48.33
C PRO A 432 -12.46 -43.57 49.85
N ASP A 433 -13.58 -43.71 50.56
CA ASP A 433 -13.57 -43.78 52.02
C ASP A 433 -12.95 -45.13 52.45
N TYR A 434 -11.61 -45.17 52.52
CA TYR A 434 -10.83 -46.36 52.89
C TYR A 434 -11.14 -46.87 54.30
N SER A 435 -11.81 -46.07 55.13
CA SER A 435 -12.11 -46.43 56.53
C SER A 435 -13.20 -47.49 56.67
N LYS A 436 -13.96 -47.80 55.59
CA LYS A 436 -15.09 -48.75 55.60
C LYS A 436 -14.84 -50.04 54.81
N LEU A 437 -13.61 -50.26 54.33
CA LEU A 437 -13.29 -51.43 53.50
C LEU A 437 -12.93 -52.65 54.35
N THR A 438 -13.49 -53.81 54.00
CA THR A 438 -13.06 -55.09 54.58
C THR A 438 -11.67 -55.47 54.06
N LEU A 439 -10.89 -56.23 54.85
CA LEU A 439 -9.51 -56.63 54.51
C LEU A 439 -9.36 -57.19 53.08
N THR A 440 -10.33 -57.97 52.62
CA THR A 440 -10.35 -58.57 51.28
C THR A 440 -10.60 -57.53 50.19
N GLN A 441 -11.45 -56.53 50.44
CA GLN A 441 -11.70 -55.43 49.51
C GLN A 441 -10.47 -54.52 49.40
N THR A 442 -9.78 -54.26 50.52
CA THR A 442 -8.53 -53.49 50.52
C THR A 442 -7.44 -54.19 49.70
N LYS A 443 -7.23 -55.50 49.91
CA LYS A 443 -6.25 -56.27 49.12
C LYS A 443 -6.59 -56.31 47.63
N ARG A 444 -7.87 -56.41 47.29
CA ARG A 444 -8.31 -56.37 45.89
C ARG A 444 -8.01 -55.02 45.25
N MET A 445 -8.33 -53.92 45.93
CA MET A 445 -8.05 -52.57 45.43
C MET A 445 -6.55 -52.27 45.37
N GLU A 446 -5.77 -52.77 46.33
CA GLU A 446 -4.31 -52.70 46.29
C GLU A 446 -3.77 -53.41 45.04
N MET A 447 -4.26 -54.62 44.76
CA MET A 447 -3.87 -55.39 43.58
C MET A 447 -4.31 -54.71 42.27
N ASP A 448 -5.54 -54.19 42.20
CA ASP A 448 -6.02 -53.44 41.04
C ASP A 448 -5.22 -52.14 40.82
N SER A 449 -4.83 -51.46 41.90
CA SER A 449 -3.97 -50.27 41.86
C SER A 449 -2.54 -50.61 41.41
N GLN A 450 -1.99 -51.74 41.86
CA GLN A 450 -0.69 -52.26 41.38
C GLN A 450 -0.74 -52.60 39.89
N VAL A 451 -1.82 -53.23 39.41
CA VAL A 451 -2.03 -53.50 37.98
C VAL A 451 -2.07 -52.19 37.19
N ARG A 452 -2.81 -51.18 37.69
CA ARG A 452 -2.90 -49.88 37.03
C ARG A 452 -1.55 -49.15 36.99
N LEU A 453 -0.75 -49.26 38.05
CA LEU A 453 0.59 -48.72 38.09
C LEU A 453 1.47 -49.35 37.00
N LEU A 454 1.42 -50.67 36.83
CA LEU A 454 2.16 -51.39 35.79
C LEU A 454 1.72 -50.98 34.37
N GLU A 455 0.42 -50.78 34.14
CA GLU A 455 -0.10 -50.28 32.85
C GLU A 455 0.43 -48.89 32.50
N LEU A 456 0.48 -47.99 33.49
CA LEU A 456 0.99 -46.63 33.34
C LEU A 456 2.50 -46.62 33.08
N GLU A 457 3.27 -47.45 33.79
CA GLU A 457 4.71 -47.62 33.55
C GLU A 457 4.99 -48.16 32.14
N SER A 458 4.20 -49.13 31.67
CA SER A 458 4.31 -49.64 30.30
C SER A 458 3.98 -48.57 29.26
N SER A 459 2.93 -47.79 29.48
CA SER A 459 2.53 -46.70 28.59
C SER A 459 3.57 -45.58 28.55
N LEU A 460 4.14 -45.22 29.71
CA LEU A 460 5.23 -44.26 29.81
C LEU A 460 6.47 -44.72 29.03
N THR A 461 6.79 -46.01 29.11
CA THR A 461 7.92 -46.60 28.38
C THR A 461 7.71 -46.51 26.86
N LYS A 462 6.50 -46.84 26.38
CA LYS A 462 6.16 -46.71 24.95
C LYS A 462 6.23 -45.28 24.44
N GLU A 463 5.72 -44.31 25.20
CA GLU A 463 5.82 -42.90 24.81
C GLU A 463 7.26 -42.38 24.86
N ARG A 464 8.10 -42.87 25.78
CA ARG A 464 9.54 -42.58 25.78
C ARG A 464 10.23 -43.11 24.53
N GLU A 465 9.92 -44.34 24.11
CA GLU A 465 10.45 -44.91 22.86
C GLU A 465 10.02 -44.11 21.64
N LYS A 466 8.73 -43.78 21.55
CA LYS A 466 8.17 -42.96 20.47
C LYS A 466 8.82 -41.57 20.41
N LEU A 467 8.97 -40.91 21.56
CA LEU A 467 9.67 -39.63 21.67
C LEU A 467 11.15 -39.76 21.26
N GLY A 468 11.81 -40.87 21.61
CA GLY A 468 13.17 -41.17 21.17
C GLY A 468 13.28 -41.35 19.65
N GLN A 469 12.32 -42.04 19.03
CA GLN A 469 12.25 -42.19 17.56
C GLN A 469 12.03 -40.84 16.88
N LEU A 470 11.08 -40.03 17.38
CA LEU A 470 10.82 -38.69 16.86
C LEU A 470 12.05 -37.79 16.97
N ARG A 471 12.79 -37.85 18.08
CA ARG A 471 14.06 -37.12 18.24
C ARG A 471 15.13 -37.56 17.25
N ARG A 472 15.25 -38.87 16.98
CA ARG A 472 16.19 -39.38 15.96
C ARG A 472 15.85 -38.87 14.57
N ILE A 473 14.56 -38.91 14.21
CA ILE A 473 14.08 -38.37 12.93
C ILE A 473 14.34 -36.86 12.86
N HIS A 474 14.07 -36.12 13.95
CA HIS A 474 14.36 -34.69 14.01
C HIS A 474 15.84 -34.38 13.77
N TYR A 475 16.77 -35.12 14.39
CA TYR A 475 18.20 -34.95 14.13
C TYR A 475 18.61 -35.36 12.71
N GLN A 476 17.98 -36.38 12.12
CA GLN A 476 18.23 -36.77 10.74
C GLN A 476 17.74 -35.73 9.74
N LEU A 477 16.58 -35.13 9.99
CA LEU A 477 16.04 -34.03 9.18
C LEU A 477 16.88 -32.77 9.34
N ALA A 478 17.29 -32.42 10.56
CA ALA A 478 18.18 -31.28 10.82
C ALA A 478 19.56 -31.47 10.16
N ALA A 479 20.12 -32.68 10.21
CA ALA A 479 21.39 -33.00 9.53
C ALA A 479 21.25 -33.00 8.00
N ALA A 480 20.10 -33.43 7.46
CA ALA A 480 19.81 -33.34 6.04
C ALA A 480 19.63 -31.89 5.58
N GLU A 481 19.03 -31.04 6.42
CA GLU A 481 18.95 -29.58 6.21
C GLU A 481 20.35 -28.95 6.20
N GLU A 482 21.23 -29.29 7.16
CA GLU A 482 22.63 -28.83 7.19
C GLU A 482 23.47 -29.35 6.01
N GLU A 483 23.25 -30.57 5.53
CA GLU A 483 23.93 -31.10 4.32
C GLU A 483 23.44 -30.43 3.03
N THR A 484 22.17 -30.05 2.95
CA THR A 484 21.65 -29.21 1.85
C THR A 484 22.08 -27.75 1.91
N GLU A 485 22.46 -27.23 3.08
CA GLU A 485 23.07 -25.91 3.23
C GLU A 485 24.59 -25.91 2.99
N ALA A 486 25.24 -27.07 3.03
CA ALA A 486 26.68 -27.25 2.82
C ALA A 486 27.08 -27.67 1.39
N GLN A 487 26.11 -27.93 0.50
CA GLN A 487 26.29 -28.10 -0.95
C GLN A 487 25.90 -26.82 -1.67
#